data_AF-A0AAX3WNT0-F1
#
_entry.id   AF-A0AAX3WNT0-F1
#
_cell.length_a   1.000
_cell.length_b   1.000
_cell.length_c   1.000
_cell.angle_alpha   90.00
_cell.angle_beta   90.00
_cell.angle_gamma   90.00
#
_symmetry.space_group_name_H-M   'P 1'
#
loop_
_entity.id
_entity.type
_entity.pdbx_description
1 polymer ?
#
loop_
_entity_poly.entity_id
_entity_poly.type
_entity_poly.pdbx_seq_one_letter_code
_entity_poly.pdbx_strand_id
1 'polypeptide(L)'
;MGEFRDSIEVTFVSNSSPFDYLIEDIQKLAEKFNFNHQQLSKILDLSINELENLLNRKGNITNKQQENIENKLTMLNFGFEGFDAKERVTLILNDLLSNYRLTTETLSKIINVKEKELIDFNKKQIIDTNVEMKICVNVIMLHFVLHHQNN
;
A
#
# COMPACT_ATOMS: atom_id res chain seq x y z
N MET A 1 45.04 -4.33 -37.12
CA MET A 1 43.85 -3.53 -36.76
C MET A 1 42.64 -4.35 -37.17
N GLY A 2 41.93 -4.95 -36.21
CA GLY A 2 40.77 -5.80 -36.48
C GLY A 2 39.52 -4.96 -36.58
N GLU A 3 38.77 -5.10 -37.67
CA GLU A 3 37.47 -4.48 -37.87
C GLU A 3 36.47 -5.10 -36.88
N PHE A 4 35.96 -4.27 -35.97
CA PHE A 4 34.86 -4.64 -35.09
C PHE A 4 33.60 -4.77 -35.96
N ARG A 5 33.02 -5.97 -35.97
CA ARG A 5 31.72 -6.23 -36.58
C ARG A 5 30.66 -5.49 -35.79
N ASP A 6 29.92 -4.62 -36.47
CA ASP A 6 28.71 -3.99 -35.94
C ASP A 6 27.76 -5.06 -35.43
N SER A 7 27.51 -5.04 -34.12
CA SER A 7 26.47 -5.84 -33.49
C SER A 7 25.11 -5.26 -33.91
N ILE A 8 24.36 -6.02 -34.71
CA ILE A 8 22.97 -5.69 -35.05
C ILE A 8 22.16 -5.83 -33.76
N GLU A 9 21.78 -4.71 -33.15
CA GLU A 9 20.80 -4.69 -32.08
C GLU A 9 19.45 -5.16 -32.62
N VAL A 10 19.02 -6.35 -32.19
CA VAL A 10 17.68 -6.85 -32.46
C VAL A 10 16.74 -6.26 -31.43
N THR A 11 16.11 -5.13 -31.76
CA THR A 11 14.96 -4.60 -31.00
C THR A 11 13.73 -5.45 -31.27
N PHE A 12 13.32 -6.24 -30.28
CA PHE A 12 12.01 -6.88 -30.29
C PHE A 12 10.94 -5.82 -30.05
N VAL A 13 10.27 -5.39 -31.12
CA VAL A 13 9.10 -4.52 -31.02
C VAL A 13 7.90 -5.38 -30.64
N SER A 14 7.58 -5.49 -29.35
CA SER A 14 6.30 -6.04 -28.93
C SER A 14 5.21 -4.98 -29.11
N ASN A 15 4.16 -5.28 -29.87
CA ASN A 15 3.00 -4.40 -30.06
C ASN A 15 2.06 -4.33 -28.84
N SER A 16 2.42 -5.00 -27.73
CA SER A 16 1.70 -4.93 -26.46
C SER A 16 2.05 -3.64 -25.71
N SER A 17 1.05 -3.01 -25.11
CA SER A 17 1.30 -1.96 -24.13
C SER A 17 2.16 -2.55 -23.01
N PRO A 18 3.19 -1.86 -22.49
CA PRO A 18 3.95 -2.35 -21.35
C PRO A 18 3.08 -2.59 -20.11
N PHE A 19 1.82 -2.13 -20.12
CA PHE A 19 0.85 -2.25 -19.04
C PHE A 19 -0.24 -3.30 -19.30
N ASP A 20 -0.16 -4.12 -20.34
CA ASP A 20 -1.24 -5.08 -20.67
C ASP A 20 -1.52 -6.06 -19.51
N TYR A 21 -0.49 -6.53 -18.81
CA TYR A 21 -0.66 -7.37 -17.62
C TYR A 21 -1.40 -6.63 -16.49
N LEU A 22 -1.11 -5.34 -16.30
CA LEU A 22 -1.72 -4.52 -15.27
C LEU A 22 -3.22 -4.32 -15.54
N ILE A 23 -3.57 -4.10 -16.81
CA ILE A 23 -4.97 -3.97 -17.25
C ILE A 23 -5.73 -5.27 -17.00
N GLU A 24 -5.14 -6.42 -17.35
CA GLU A 24 -5.74 -7.73 -17.09
C GLU A 24 -5.98 -7.97 -15.59
N ASP A 25 -5.02 -7.61 -14.73
CA ASP A 25 -5.16 -7.80 -13.29
C ASP A 25 -6.21 -6.86 -12.67
N ILE A 26 -6.31 -5.62 -13.15
CA ILE A 26 -7.38 -4.70 -12.75
C ILE A 26 -8.74 -5.27 -13.15
N GLN A 27 -8.89 -5.81 -14.36
CA GLN A 27 -10.14 -6.39 -14.84
C GLN A 27 -10.53 -7.64 -14.04
N LYS A 28 -9.59 -8.56 -13.79
CA LYS A 28 -9.83 -9.74 -12.94
C LYS A 28 -10.26 -9.35 -11.53
N LEU A 29 -9.62 -8.34 -10.94
CA LEU A 29 -9.98 -7.84 -9.62
C LEU A 29 -11.40 -7.23 -9.63
N ALA A 30 -11.71 -6.43 -10.66
CA ALA A 30 -13.01 -5.81 -10.82
C ALA A 30 -14.13 -6.84 -10.92
N GLU A 31 -13.93 -7.90 -11.69
CA GLU A 31 -14.89 -9.00 -11.81
C GLU A 31 -15.02 -9.79 -10.50
N LYS A 32 -13.88 -10.14 -9.88
CA LYS A 32 -13.84 -10.91 -8.61
C LYS A 32 -14.63 -10.24 -7.48
N PHE A 33 -14.55 -8.91 -7.38
CA PHE A 33 -15.19 -8.14 -6.31
C PHE A 33 -16.39 -7.31 -6.76
N ASN A 34 -16.79 -7.43 -8.03
CA ASN A 34 -17.86 -6.66 -8.66
C ASN A 34 -17.70 -5.14 -8.51
N PHE A 35 -16.48 -4.63 -8.72
CA PHE A 35 -16.19 -3.19 -8.67
C PHE A 35 -16.61 -2.50 -9.97
N ASN A 36 -17.31 -1.38 -9.84
CA ASN A 36 -17.54 -0.48 -10.97
C ASN A 36 -16.34 0.48 -11.18
N HIS A 37 -16.32 1.19 -12.31
CA HIS A 37 -15.22 2.09 -12.67
C HIS A 37 -15.01 3.23 -11.64
N GLN A 38 -16.07 3.74 -11.01
CA GLN A 38 -15.93 4.79 -9.97
C GLN A 38 -15.28 4.25 -8.70
N GLN A 39 -15.56 3.00 -8.34
CA GLN A 39 -14.91 2.34 -7.21
C GLN A 39 -13.45 2.06 -7.52
N LEU A 40 -13.15 1.52 -8.70
CA LEU A 40 -11.78 1.27 -9.15
C LEU A 40 -10.94 2.53 -9.20
N SER A 41 -11.49 3.65 -9.71
CA SER A 41 -10.74 4.90 -9.80
C SER A 41 -10.31 5.39 -8.42
N LYS A 42 -11.19 5.30 -7.43
CA LYS A 42 -10.89 5.61 -6.03
C LYS A 42 -9.90 4.62 -5.42
N ILE A 43 -10.11 3.32 -5.62
CA ILE A 43 -9.22 2.28 -5.07
C ILE A 43 -7.80 2.46 -5.58
N LEU A 44 -7.64 2.74 -6.87
CA LEU A 44 -6.33 2.85 -7.54
C LEU A 44 -5.68 4.24 -7.43
N ASP A 45 -6.32 5.21 -6.76
CA ASP A 45 -5.92 6.64 -6.74
C ASP A 45 -5.71 7.22 -8.15
N LEU A 46 -6.64 6.93 -9.06
CA LEU A 46 -6.67 7.49 -10.41
C LEU A 46 -7.93 8.33 -10.59
N SER A 47 -7.84 9.44 -11.32
CA SER A 47 -9.04 10.08 -11.84
C SER A 47 -9.78 9.12 -12.77
N ILE A 48 -11.09 9.32 -12.93
CA ILE A 48 -11.90 8.46 -13.81
C ILE A 48 -11.35 8.45 -15.25
N ASN A 49 -10.86 9.60 -15.72
CA ASN A 49 -10.26 9.74 -17.05
C ASN A 49 -8.92 8.99 -17.15
N GLU A 50 -8.08 9.03 -16.13
CA GLU A 50 -6.83 8.27 -16.09
C GLU A 50 -7.10 6.76 -16.09
N LEU A 51 -8.09 6.30 -15.32
CA LEU A 51 -8.50 4.90 -15.33
C LEU A 51 -9.01 4.47 -16.70
N GLU A 52 -9.93 5.24 -17.29
CA GLU A 52 -10.49 4.90 -18.61
C GLU A 52 -9.41 4.92 -19.70
N ASN A 53 -8.47 5.86 -19.64
CA ASN A 53 -7.33 5.89 -20.54
C ASN A 53 -6.48 4.62 -20.38
N LEU A 54 -6.10 4.27 -19.15
CA LEU A 54 -5.34 3.05 -18.86
C LEU A 54 -6.04 1.79 -19.39
N LEU A 55 -7.33 1.60 -19.07
CA LEU A 55 -8.10 0.43 -19.50
C LEU A 55 -8.27 0.35 -21.02
N ASN A 56 -8.32 1.49 -21.71
CA ASN A 56 -8.40 1.57 -23.17
C ASN A 56 -7.04 1.59 -23.85
N ARG A 57 -5.94 1.32 -23.14
CA ARG A 57 -4.56 1.35 -23.65
C ARG A 57 -4.18 2.71 -24.25
N LYS A 58 -4.68 3.78 -23.65
CA LYS A 58 -4.41 5.17 -24.02
C LYS A 58 -3.66 5.88 -22.89
N GLY A 59 -2.76 6.78 -23.26
CA GLY A 59 -1.95 7.51 -22.28
C GLY A 59 -0.92 6.63 -21.58
N ASN A 60 -0.14 7.25 -20.71
CA ASN A 60 0.87 6.58 -19.90
C ASN A 60 0.62 6.87 -18.42
N ILE A 61 0.91 5.90 -17.57
CA ILE A 61 1.05 6.09 -16.12
C ILE A 61 2.54 6.23 -15.78
N THR A 62 2.83 6.96 -14.71
CA THR A 62 4.20 7.05 -14.19
C THR A 62 4.61 5.76 -13.49
N ASN A 63 5.92 5.49 -13.37
CA ASN A 63 6.42 4.33 -12.61
C ASN A 63 5.90 4.33 -11.16
N LYS A 64 5.79 5.51 -10.53
CA LYS A 64 5.24 5.64 -9.17
C LYS A 64 3.76 5.25 -9.10
N GLN A 65 2.96 5.63 -10.10
CA GLN A 65 1.56 5.22 -10.18
C GLN A 65 1.44 3.72 -10.41
N GLN A 66 2.26 3.16 -11.30
CA GLN A 66 2.31 1.72 -11.54
C GLN A 66 2.61 0.93 -10.26
N GLU A 67 3.68 1.29 -9.55
CA GLU A 67 4.05 0.65 -8.27
C GLU A 67 2.91 0.73 -7.25
N ASN A 68 2.25 1.89 -7.13
CA ASN A 68 1.11 2.06 -6.23
C ASN A 68 -0.06 1.15 -6.61
N ILE A 69 -0.38 1.04 -7.92
CA ILE A 69 -1.45 0.16 -8.42
C ILE A 69 -1.10 -1.31 -8.12
N GLU A 70 0.11 -1.76 -8.45
CA GLU A 70 0.55 -3.15 -8.23
C GLU A 70 0.49 -3.55 -6.75
N ASN A 71 0.94 -2.66 -5.86
CA ASN A 71 0.85 -2.87 -4.41
C ASN A 71 -0.60 -3.04 -3.96
N LYS A 72 -1.52 -2.19 -4.45
CA LYS A 72 -2.95 -2.28 -4.12
C LYS A 72 -3.61 -3.53 -4.68
N LEU A 73 -3.32 -3.90 -5.92
CA LEU A 73 -3.82 -5.12 -6.55
C LEU A 73 -3.38 -6.36 -5.76
N THR A 74 -2.13 -6.39 -5.33
CA THR A 74 -1.58 -7.48 -4.49
C THR A 74 -2.33 -7.57 -3.16
N MET A 75 -2.46 -6.45 -2.45
CA MET A 75 -3.16 -6.41 -1.16
C MET A 75 -4.65 -6.78 -1.27
N LEU A 76 -5.32 -6.39 -2.36
CA LEU A 76 -6.73 -6.73 -2.56
C LEU A 76 -6.94 -8.20 -2.98
N ASN A 77 -5.98 -8.79 -3.70
CA ASN A 77 -6.09 -10.17 -4.16
C ASN A 77 -5.75 -11.21 -3.09
N PHE A 78 -4.70 -10.94 -2.31
CA PHE A 78 -4.15 -11.87 -1.31
C PHE A 78 -4.44 -11.43 0.13
N GLY A 79 -5.10 -10.28 0.30
CA GLY A 79 -5.38 -9.73 1.62
C GLY A 79 -4.08 -9.45 2.38
N PHE A 80 -4.09 -9.85 3.65
CA PHE A 80 -2.93 -9.76 4.54
C PHE A 80 -2.48 -11.15 4.98
N GLU A 81 -2.66 -12.16 4.12
CA GLU A 81 -2.19 -13.52 4.39
C GLU A 81 -0.69 -13.50 4.72
N GLY A 82 -0.33 -13.99 5.90
CA GLY A 82 1.05 -13.98 6.41
C GLY A 82 1.38 -12.87 7.43
N PHE A 83 0.47 -11.92 7.69
CA PHE A 83 0.66 -10.90 8.72
C PHE A 83 -0.37 -11.03 9.86
N ASP A 84 0.12 -11.36 11.06
CA ASP A 84 -0.73 -11.29 12.25
C ASP A 84 -1.24 -9.85 12.48
N ALA A 85 -2.45 -9.72 13.01
CA ALA A 85 -3.05 -8.41 13.25
C ALA A 85 -2.19 -7.54 14.19
N LYS A 86 -1.58 -8.14 15.22
CA LYS A 86 -0.66 -7.41 16.10
C LYS A 86 0.59 -6.97 15.35
N GLU A 87 1.14 -7.83 14.52
CA GLU A 87 2.37 -7.52 13.78
C GLU A 87 2.19 -6.32 12.86
N ARG A 88 1.04 -6.22 12.17
CA ARG A 88 0.71 -5.03 11.36
C ARG A 88 0.64 -3.77 12.21
N VAL A 89 -0.03 -3.83 13.36
CA VAL A 89 -0.11 -2.69 14.28
C VAL A 89 1.26 -2.34 14.86
N THR A 90 2.10 -3.32 15.18
CA THR A 90 3.46 -3.09 15.66
C THR A 90 4.33 -2.39 14.61
N LEU A 91 4.19 -2.73 13.33
CA LEU A 91 4.89 -2.02 12.25
C LEU A 91 4.45 -0.55 12.18
N ILE A 92 3.15 -0.29 12.24
CA ILE A 92 2.60 1.07 12.25
C ILE A 92 3.05 1.83 13.51
N LEU A 93 3.04 1.18 14.67
CA LEU A 93 3.53 1.73 15.92
C LEU A 93 5.01 2.14 15.80
N ASN A 94 5.84 1.28 15.22
CA ASN A 94 7.26 1.58 15.01
C ASN A 94 7.49 2.72 14.01
N ASP A 95 6.65 2.87 12.99
CA ASP A 95 6.67 4.02 12.09
C ASP A 95 6.38 5.33 12.84
N LEU A 96 5.35 5.35 13.69
CA LEU A 96 5.01 6.50 14.53
C LEU A 96 6.13 6.86 15.52
N LEU A 97 6.81 5.87 16.08
CA LEU A 97 7.92 6.08 17.00
C LEU A 97 9.19 6.56 16.28
N SER A 98 9.50 6.02 15.10
CA SER A 98 10.76 6.29 14.39
C SER A 98 10.67 7.46 13.41
N ASN A 99 9.70 7.45 12.50
CA ASN A 99 9.58 8.42 11.41
C ASN A 99 8.92 9.72 11.88
N TYR A 100 7.88 9.61 12.72
CA TYR A 100 7.25 10.79 13.36
C TYR A 100 7.96 11.21 14.67
N ARG A 101 8.95 10.44 15.12
CA ARG A 101 9.75 10.70 16.34
C ARG A 101 8.89 10.91 17.59
N LEU A 102 7.73 10.27 17.66
CA LEU A 102 6.90 10.31 18.87
C LEU A 102 7.54 9.46 19.96
N THR A 103 7.59 9.98 21.18
CA THR A 103 7.97 9.16 22.34
C THR A 103 6.84 8.21 22.72
N THR A 104 7.16 7.08 23.35
CA THR A 104 6.15 6.16 23.88
C THR A 104 5.19 6.87 24.84
N GLU A 105 5.70 7.76 25.70
CA GLU A 105 4.90 8.61 26.58
C GLU A 105 3.90 9.47 25.78
N THR A 106 4.38 10.22 24.78
CA THR A 106 3.53 11.08 23.95
C THR A 106 2.46 10.28 23.23
N LEU A 107 2.87 9.16 22.62
CA LEU A 107 1.98 8.31 21.87
C LEU A 107 0.91 7.68 22.77
N SER A 108 1.28 7.24 23.98
CA SER A 108 0.33 6.68 24.95
C SER A 108 -0.76 7.69 25.35
N LYS A 109 -0.40 8.97 25.47
CA LYS A 109 -1.37 10.05 25.73
C LYS A 109 -2.30 10.26 24.55
N ILE A 110 -1.78 10.30 23.32
CA ILE A 110 -2.58 10.50 22.10
C ILE A 110 -3.59 9.36 21.92
N ILE A 111 -3.14 8.10 22.05
CA ILE A 111 -4.01 6.92 21.88
C ILE A 111 -4.79 6.57 23.16
N ASN A 112 -4.64 7.36 24.23
CA ASN A 112 -5.36 7.25 25.49
C ASN A 112 -5.18 5.88 26.19
N VAL A 113 -3.95 5.45 26.39
CA VAL A 113 -3.59 4.24 27.16
C VAL A 113 -2.47 4.57 28.15
N LYS A 114 -2.23 3.71 29.14
CA LYS A 114 -1.05 3.90 30.01
C LYS A 114 0.21 3.61 29.20
N GLU A 115 1.26 4.39 29.43
CA GLU A 115 2.56 4.18 28.77
C GLU A 115 3.07 2.75 28.93
N LYS A 116 2.92 2.18 30.13
CA LYS A 116 3.28 0.78 30.40
C LYS A 116 2.52 -0.21 29.50
N GLU A 117 1.22 -0.01 29.28
CA GLU A 117 0.40 -0.88 28.44
C GLU A 117 0.90 -0.87 26.98
N LEU A 118 1.35 0.30 26.49
CA LEU A 118 1.94 0.44 25.17
C LEU A 118 3.32 -0.23 25.07
N ILE A 119 4.15 -0.12 26.12
CA ILE A 119 5.44 -0.83 26.22
C ILE A 119 5.22 -2.35 26.20
N ASP A 120 4.28 -2.83 26.99
CA ASP A 120 3.97 -4.25 27.14
C ASP A 120 3.40 -4.81 25.82
N PHE A 121 2.54 -4.05 25.13
CA PHE A 121 2.08 -4.36 23.78
C PHE A 121 3.25 -4.51 22.79
N ASN A 122 4.17 -3.53 22.75
CA ASN A 122 5.30 -3.56 21.82
C ASN A 122 6.27 -4.72 22.09
N LYS A 123 6.38 -5.14 23.35
CA LYS A 123 7.18 -6.30 23.78
C LYS A 123 6.46 -7.65 23.59
N LYS A 124 5.30 -7.66 22.92
CA LYS A 124 4.44 -8.84 22.73
C LYS A 124 4.06 -9.53 24.06
N GLN A 125 3.94 -8.77 25.14
CA GLN A 125 3.48 -9.30 26.43
C GLN A 125 1.96 -9.47 26.45
N ILE A 126 1.48 -10.31 27.36
CA ILE A 126 0.03 -10.49 27.59
C ILE A 126 -0.50 -9.23 28.28
N ILE A 127 -1.50 -8.61 27.66
CA ILE A 127 -2.23 -7.46 28.18
C ILE A 127 -3.73 -7.71 28.10
N ASP A 128 -4.51 -6.85 28.76
CA ASP A 128 -5.97 -6.91 28.66
C ASP A 128 -6.45 -6.73 27.20
N THR A 129 -7.40 -7.55 26.78
CA THR A 129 -7.90 -7.57 25.40
C THR A 129 -8.56 -6.24 24.99
N ASN A 130 -9.22 -5.53 25.90
CA ASN A 130 -9.81 -4.23 25.57
C ASN A 130 -8.72 -3.17 25.37
N VAL A 131 -7.67 -3.22 26.20
CA VAL A 131 -6.50 -2.35 26.05
C VAL A 131 -5.78 -2.64 24.73
N GLU A 132 -5.59 -3.91 24.40
CA GLU A 132 -5.01 -4.34 23.13
C GLU A 132 -5.79 -3.81 21.94
N MET A 133 -7.11 -3.99 21.93
CA MET A 133 -7.96 -3.51 20.85
C MET A 133 -7.93 -1.98 20.74
N LYS A 134 -7.89 -1.26 21.88
CA LYS A 134 -7.76 0.18 21.93
C LYS A 134 -6.43 0.65 21.31
N ILE A 135 -5.32 -0.03 21.61
CA ILE A 135 -4.02 0.26 20.98
C ILE A 135 -4.12 0.03 19.48
N CYS A 136 -4.61 -1.12 19.04
CA CYS A 136 -4.72 -1.47 17.61
C CYS A 136 -5.50 -0.42 16.82
N VAL A 137 -6.71 -0.07 17.27
CA VAL A 137 -7.57 0.88 16.56
C VAL A 137 -6.97 2.29 16.55
N ASN A 138 -6.50 2.77 17.71
CA ASN A 138 -6.04 4.16 17.82
C ASN A 138 -4.69 4.38 17.15
N VAL A 139 -3.79 3.39 17.12
CA VAL A 139 -2.53 3.45 16.37
C VAL A 139 -2.80 3.51 14.86
N ILE A 140 -3.69 2.65 14.34
CA ILE A 140 -4.09 2.68 12.92
C ILE A 140 -4.71 4.03 12.56
N MET A 141 -5.63 4.53 13.40
CA MET A 141 -6.32 5.79 13.13
C MET A 141 -5.36 6.99 13.18
N LEU A 142 -4.44 7.02 14.15
CA LEU A 142 -3.44 8.09 14.24
C LEU A 142 -2.53 8.10 13.02
N HIS A 143 -2.02 6.93 12.60
CA HIS A 143 -1.20 6.83 11.41
C HIS A 143 -1.96 7.28 10.16
N PHE A 144 -3.23 6.89 10.02
CA PHE A 144 -4.09 7.37 8.93
C PHE A 144 -4.19 8.90 8.91
N VAL A 145 -4.48 9.54 10.05
CA VAL A 145 -4.60 11.01 10.16
C VAL A 145 -3.29 11.71 9.78
N LEU A 146 -2.15 11.18 10.23
CA LEU A 146 -0.85 11.80 9.99
C LEU A 146 -0.33 11.63 8.56
N HIS A 147 -0.73 10.57 7.85
CA HIS A 147 -0.37 10.35 6.45
C HIS A 147 -1.33 11.02 5.46
N HIS A 148 -2.61 11.18 5.81
CA HIS A 148 -3.58 11.86 4.94
C HIS A 148 -3.43 13.39 4.89
N GLN A 149 -2.59 14.00 5.72
CA GLN A 149 -2.31 15.45 5.66
C GLN A 149 -1.12 15.83 4.77
N ASN A 150 -0.42 14.86 4.18
CA ASN A 150 0.80 15.08 3.39
C ASN A 150 0.62 14.93 1.86
N ASN A 151 -0.62 14.97 1.35
CA ASN A 151 -0.93 14.99 -0.09
C ASN A 151 -1.61 16.30 -0.48
#